data_AF-A0A534ZIU9-F1
#
_entry.id   AF-A0A534ZIU9-F1
#
_cell.length_a   1.000
_cell.length_b   1.000
_cell.length_c   1.000
_cell.angle_alpha   90.00
_cell.angle_beta   90.00
_cell.angle_gamma   90.00
#
_symmetry.space_group_name_H-M   'P 1'
#
loop_
_entity.id
_entity.type
_entity.pdbx_description
1 polymer ?
#
loop_
_entity_poly.entity_id
_entity_poly.type
_entity_poly.pdbx_seq_one_letter_code
_entity_poly.pdbx_strand_id
1 'polypeptide(L)'
;GLAALFGYDIEENFDNPLVRRNLVQLWQRWHMTLTGWLRRHLFIPTSRALLRRGWPDALAIGAAQLVTMVFCGLWHEIGWGFALWGASQALGLFWVGIVARDLGRWLPRALVAWWRRSPVAYALSTALTFNAFALPLVFVASSVGGGFRYLALLVRR
;
A
#
# COMPACT_ATOMS: atom_id res chain seq x y z
N GLY A 1 -3.38 22.32 -13.39
CA GLY A 1 -4.60 23.15 -13.49
C GLY A 1 -4.63 24.15 -12.35
N LEU A 2 -5.07 25.39 -12.57
CA LEU A 2 -4.83 26.58 -11.71
C LEU A 2 -3.35 26.98 -11.52
N ALA A 3 -2.49 26.14 -10.98
CA ALA A 3 -1.05 26.46 -10.80
C ALA A 3 -0.37 26.86 -12.12
N ALA A 4 -0.71 26.16 -13.21
CA ALA A 4 -0.23 26.48 -14.56
C ALA A 4 -0.68 27.86 -15.06
N LEU A 5 -1.81 28.41 -14.58
CA LEU A 5 -2.24 29.78 -14.92
C LEU A 5 -1.33 30.84 -14.31
N PHE A 6 -0.65 30.51 -13.21
CA PHE A 6 0.34 31.36 -12.54
C PHE A 6 1.78 31.01 -12.95
N GLY A 7 1.97 30.18 -13.99
CA GLY A 7 3.29 29.78 -14.48
C GLY A 7 4.01 28.72 -13.63
N TYR A 8 3.32 28.09 -12.68
CA TYR A 8 3.88 27.01 -11.88
C TYR A 8 3.60 25.64 -12.49
N ASP A 9 4.66 24.86 -12.69
CA ASP A 9 4.58 23.43 -12.98
C ASP A 9 4.64 22.65 -11.66
N ILE A 10 3.53 22.00 -11.30
CA ILE A 10 3.40 21.23 -10.06
C ILE A 10 3.33 19.74 -10.39
N GLU A 11 3.98 18.93 -9.56
CA GLU A 11 3.99 17.49 -9.72
C GLU A 11 2.56 16.92 -9.63
N GLU A 12 2.22 16.01 -10.54
CA GLU A 12 0.93 15.31 -10.50
C GLU A 12 0.79 14.49 -9.21
N ASN A 13 -0.44 14.37 -8.70
CA ASN A 13 -0.69 13.56 -7.51
C ASN A 13 -1.20 12.15 -7.80
N PHE A 14 -1.79 11.92 -8.97
CA PHE A 14 -2.41 10.64 -9.29
C PHE A 14 -2.16 10.23 -10.74
N ASP A 15 -1.68 8.99 -10.94
CA ASP A 15 -1.52 8.38 -12.28
C ASP A 15 -2.20 7.01 -12.31
N ASN A 16 -3.51 7.00 -12.54
CA ASN A 16 -4.31 5.77 -12.69
C ASN A 16 -3.96 4.69 -11.64
N PRO A 17 -4.01 5.00 -10.32
CA PRO A 17 -3.50 4.12 -9.27
C PRO A 17 -4.34 2.85 -9.08
N LEU A 18 -5.66 2.93 -9.30
CA LEU A 18 -6.61 1.86 -9.02
C LEU A 18 -6.54 0.70 -10.02
N VAL A 19 -5.94 0.91 -11.19
CA VAL A 19 -5.75 -0.12 -12.23
C VAL A 19 -4.39 -0.82 -12.12
N ARG A 20 -3.67 -0.63 -11.01
CA ARG A 20 -2.33 -1.23 -10.83
C ARG A 20 -2.43 -2.60 -10.16
N ARG A 21 -1.57 -3.51 -10.62
CA ARG A 21 -1.60 -4.93 -10.25
C ARG A 21 -0.94 -5.28 -8.91
N ASN A 22 -0.38 -4.30 -8.20
CA ASN A 22 0.13 -4.50 -6.85
C ASN A 22 0.17 -3.19 -6.06
N LEU A 23 0.17 -3.30 -4.73
CA LEU A 23 0.11 -2.15 -3.83
C LEU A 23 1.32 -1.22 -3.95
N VAL A 24 2.52 -1.74 -4.26
CA VAL A 24 3.70 -0.89 -4.49
C VAL A 24 3.47 0.04 -5.68
N GLN A 25 2.97 -0.49 -6.80
CA GLN A 25 2.66 0.30 -8.00
C GLN A 25 1.49 1.27 -7.78
N LEU A 26 0.50 0.87 -6.97
CA LEU A 26 -0.62 1.74 -6.58
C LEU A 26 -0.11 2.94 -5.78
N TRP A 27 0.67 2.71 -4.72
CA TRP A 27 1.19 3.77 -3.85
C TRP A 27 2.18 4.69 -4.56
N GLN A 28 2.94 4.19 -5.53
CA GLN A 28 3.77 5.03 -6.40
C GLN A 28 2.96 6.03 -7.26
N ARG A 29 1.64 5.85 -7.36
CA ARG A 29 0.74 6.62 -8.23
C ARG A 29 -0.46 7.21 -7.50
N TRP A 30 -0.49 7.06 -6.19
CA TRP A 30 -1.55 7.56 -5.32
C TRP A 30 -0.93 8.62 -4.41
N HIS A 31 -1.47 9.85 -4.47
CA HIS A 31 -0.92 11.02 -3.78
C HIS A 31 0.62 11.07 -3.88
N MET A 32 1.14 11.13 -5.11
CA MET A 32 2.57 10.96 -5.39
C MET A 32 3.46 11.92 -4.59
N THR A 33 3.03 13.18 -4.41
CA THR A 33 3.77 14.16 -3.62
C THR A 33 3.85 13.77 -2.13
N LEU A 34 2.72 13.37 -1.52
CA LEU A 34 2.65 12.92 -0.12
C LEU A 34 3.43 11.61 0.07
N THR A 35 3.22 10.63 -0.81
CA THR A 35 3.96 9.36 -0.79
C THR A 35 5.46 9.62 -0.91
N GLY A 36 5.87 10.55 -1.78
CA GLY A 36 7.24 11.02 -1.90
C GLY A 36 7.78 11.64 -0.62
N TRP A 37 6.98 12.50 0.04
CA TRP A 37 7.32 13.12 1.31
C TRP A 37 7.51 12.08 2.43
N LEU A 38 6.52 11.21 2.62
CA LEU A 38 6.55 10.11 3.60
C LEU A 38 7.76 9.20 3.37
N ARG A 39 8.06 8.88 2.11
CA ARG A 39 9.21 8.05 1.78
C ARG A 39 10.52 8.70 2.20
N ARG A 40 10.72 9.98 1.89
CA ARG A 40 11.96 10.72 2.17
C ARG A 40 12.15 11.01 3.65
N HIS A 41 11.07 11.36 4.36
CA HIS A 41 11.16 11.88 5.73
C HIS A 41 10.86 10.85 6.81
N LEU A 42 10.15 9.76 6.49
CA LEU A 42 9.75 8.77 7.48
C LEU A 42 10.26 7.37 7.15
N PHE A 43 9.95 6.84 5.96
CA PHE A 43 10.31 5.47 5.61
C PHE A 43 11.83 5.25 5.54
N ILE A 44 12.53 6.03 4.71
CA ILE A 44 13.98 5.86 4.50
C ILE A 44 14.76 6.08 5.81
N PRO A 45 14.52 7.16 6.58
CA PRO A 45 15.21 7.37 7.85
C PRO A 45 14.95 6.25 8.85
N THR A 46 13.69 5.82 9.02
CA THR A 46 13.31 4.74 9.94
C THR A 46 13.96 3.42 9.55
N SER A 47 13.86 3.03 8.27
CA SER A 47 14.47 1.79 7.77
C SER A 47 15.98 1.79 7.98
N ARG A 48 16.67 2.88 7.64
CA ARG A 48 18.13 3.01 7.85
C ARG A 48 18.51 2.97 9.32
N ALA A 49 17.72 3.58 10.20
CA ALA A 49 17.98 3.55 11.64
C ALA A 49 17.87 2.13 12.21
N LEU A 50 16.89 1.34 11.78
CA LEU A 50 16.72 -0.05 12.19
C LEU A 50 17.84 -0.96 11.64
N LEU A 51 18.21 -0.80 10.37
CA LEU A 51 19.32 -1.55 9.76
C LEU A 51 20.65 -1.29 10.49
N ARG A 52 20.94 -0.04 10.85
CA ARG A 52 22.14 0.31 11.64
C ARG A 52 22.15 -0.30 13.04
N ARG A 53 20.99 -0.64 13.59
CA ARG A 53 20.84 -1.35 14.86
C ARG A 53 20.92 -2.88 14.71
N GLY A 54 21.26 -3.39 13.53
CA GLY A 54 21.41 -4.83 13.28
C GLY A 54 20.09 -5.58 13.10
N TRP A 55 18.98 -4.87 12.84
CA TRP A 55 17.71 -5.54 12.53
C TRP A 55 17.84 -6.29 11.19
N PRO A 56 17.28 -7.50 11.06
CA PRO A 56 17.20 -8.19 9.77
C PRO A 56 16.48 -7.33 8.72
N ASP A 57 16.97 -7.35 7.47
CA ASP A 57 16.49 -6.50 6.38
C ASP A 57 14.96 -6.48 6.24
N ALA A 58 14.34 -7.66 6.22
CA ALA A 58 12.90 -7.78 6.09
C ALA A 58 12.16 -7.11 7.24
N LEU A 59 12.58 -7.35 8.49
CA LEU A 59 11.95 -6.76 9.67
C LEU A 59 12.14 -5.25 9.71
N ALA A 60 13.32 -4.76 9.35
CA ALA A 60 13.59 -3.32 9.28
C ALA A 60 12.69 -2.62 8.25
N ILE A 61 12.52 -3.22 7.06
CA ILE A 61 11.64 -2.69 6.00
C ILE A 61 10.18 -2.75 6.43
N GLY A 62 9.72 -3.88 6.97
CA GLY A 62 8.33 -4.07 7.42
C GLY A 62 7.94 -3.13 8.55
N ALA A 63 8.81 -2.95 9.55
CA ALA A 63 8.59 -2.00 10.63
C ALA A 63 8.55 -0.55 10.11
N ALA A 64 9.46 -0.19 9.20
CA ALA A 64 9.45 1.14 8.59
C ALA A 64 8.19 1.39 7.75
N GLN A 65 7.71 0.39 7.00
CA GLN A 65 6.41 0.46 6.29
C GLN A 65 5.27 0.64 7.28
N LEU A 66 5.22 -0.13 8.37
CA LEU A 66 4.18 -0.02 9.39
C LEU A 66 4.12 1.39 9.99
N VAL A 67 5.26 1.89 10.47
CA VAL A 67 5.36 3.26 11.01
C VAL A 67 4.91 4.29 9.97
N THR A 68 5.35 4.16 8.73
CA THR A 68 5.05 5.12 7.67
C THR A 68 3.57 5.15 7.32
N MET A 69 2.94 3.99 7.13
CA MET A 69 1.55 3.92 6.69
C MET A 69 0.57 4.20 7.82
N VAL A 70 0.88 3.81 9.07
CA VAL A 70 0.08 4.20 10.23
C VAL A 70 0.14 5.71 10.44
N PHE A 71 1.32 6.31 10.34
CA PHE A 71 1.45 7.77 10.36
C PHE A 71 0.66 8.43 9.23
N CYS A 72 0.73 7.88 8.00
CA CYS A 72 -0.07 8.37 6.87
C CYS A 72 -1.57 8.32 7.15
N GLY A 73 -2.07 7.24 7.78
CA GLY A 73 -3.46 7.16 8.20
C GLY A 73 -3.81 8.23 9.23
N LEU A 74 -3.03 8.28 10.32
CA LEU A 74 -3.26 9.23 11.42
C LEU A 74 -3.11 10.70 11.03
N TRP A 75 -2.36 11.00 9.96
CA TRP A 75 -2.26 12.35 9.39
C TRP A 75 -3.61 12.88 8.85
N HIS A 76 -4.53 11.99 8.46
CA HIS A 76 -5.87 12.40 8.02
C HIS A 76 -6.80 12.66 9.22
N GLU A 77 -6.83 11.74 10.19
CA GLU A 77 -7.60 11.88 11.42
C GLU A 77 -6.99 11.00 12.53
N ILE A 78 -6.99 11.50 13.77
CA ILE A 78 -6.54 10.74 14.94
C ILE A 78 -7.65 9.78 15.37
N GLY A 79 -7.67 8.59 14.76
CA GLY A 79 -8.65 7.55 15.06
C GLY A 79 -8.17 6.14 14.74
N TRP A 80 -8.70 5.15 15.45
CA TRP A 80 -8.35 3.73 15.25
C TRP A 80 -8.68 3.22 13.84
N GLY A 81 -9.71 3.77 13.18
CA GLY A 81 -10.06 3.41 11.81
C GLY A 81 -8.93 3.69 10.82
N PHE A 82 -8.34 4.89 10.91
CA PHE A 82 -7.20 5.29 10.08
C PHE A 82 -5.91 4.56 10.46
N ALA A 83 -5.68 4.27 11.73
CA ALA A 83 -4.54 3.46 12.16
C ALA A 83 -4.62 2.03 11.61
N LEU A 84 -5.79 1.39 11.67
CA LEU A 84 -6.03 0.05 11.11
C LEU A 84 -5.92 0.05 9.59
N TRP A 85 -6.47 1.07 8.92
CA TRP A 85 -6.28 1.24 7.48
C TRP A 85 -4.78 1.34 7.15
N GLY A 86 -4.04 2.23 7.81
CA GLY A 86 -2.59 2.37 7.60
C GLY A 86 -1.83 1.06 7.82
N ALA A 87 -2.13 0.34 8.91
CA ALA A 87 -1.54 -0.96 9.20
C ALA A 87 -1.84 -2.01 8.10
N SER A 88 -3.07 -2.03 7.58
CA SER A 88 -3.45 -2.93 6.48
C SER A 88 -2.65 -2.64 5.20
N GLN A 89 -2.39 -1.37 4.89
CA GLN A 89 -1.62 -0.96 3.73
C GLN A 89 -0.14 -1.32 3.89
N ALA A 90 0.43 -1.17 5.10
CA ALA A 90 1.78 -1.63 5.41
C ALA A 90 1.92 -3.14 5.23
N LEU A 91 0.97 -3.93 5.72
CA LEU A 91 0.97 -5.38 5.56
C LEU A 91 0.96 -5.77 4.07
N GLY A 92 0.12 -5.12 3.27
CA GLY A 92 0.07 -5.36 1.83
C GLY A 92 1.35 -4.97 1.08
N LEU A 93 2.00 -3.86 1.47
CA LEU A 93 3.31 -3.47 0.93
C LEU A 93 4.40 -4.48 1.30
N PHE A 94 4.39 -4.98 2.54
CA PHE A 94 5.34 -6.00 2.99
C PHE A 94 5.15 -7.31 2.22
N TRP A 95 3.89 -7.74 2.06
CA TRP A 95 3.53 -8.92 1.28
C TRP A 95 4.05 -8.83 -0.15
N VAL A 96 3.76 -7.73 -0.86
CA VAL A 96 4.19 -7.55 -2.26
C VAL A 96 5.71 -7.42 -2.35
N GLY A 97 6.34 -6.64 -1.45
CA GLY A 97 7.75 -6.30 -1.52
C GLY A 97 8.69 -7.46 -1.16
N ILE A 98 8.25 -8.36 -0.28
CA ILE A 98 9.09 -9.44 0.25
C ILE A 98 8.47 -10.79 -0.08
N VAL A 99 7.28 -11.10 0.45
CA VAL A 99 6.72 -12.45 0.39
C VAL A 99 6.44 -12.89 -1.05
N ALA A 100 5.69 -12.09 -1.82
CA ALA A 100 5.35 -12.42 -3.21
C ALA A 100 6.60 -12.48 -4.10
N ARG A 101 7.60 -11.62 -3.83
CA ARG A 101 8.87 -11.61 -4.55
C ARG A 101 9.65 -12.90 -4.31
N ASP A 102 9.73 -13.34 -3.05
CA ASP A 102 10.47 -14.52 -2.66
C ASP A 102 9.75 -15.79 -3.13
N LEU A 103 8.41 -15.84 -3.02
CA LEU A 103 7.59 -16.94 -3.58
C LEU A 103 7.84 -17.13 -5.08
N GLY A 104 7.95 -16.04 -5.83
CA GLY A 104 8.25 -16.07 -7.26
C GLY A 104 9.63 -16.65 -7.61
N ARG A 105 10.56 -16.74 -6.65
CA ARG A 105 11.86 -17.41 -6.83
C ARG A 105 11.76 -18.94 -6.74
N TRP A 106 10.76 -19.44 -6.02
CA TRP A 106 10.53 -20.87 -5.81
C TRP A 106 9.58 -21.48 -6.84
N LEU A 107 8.76 -20.65 -7.51
CA LEU A 107 7.82 -21.12 -8.53
C LEU A 107 8.50 -21.44 -9.87
N PRO A 108 7.95 -22.37 -10.67
CA PRO A 108 8.46 -22.66 -12.01
C PRO A 108 8.51 -21.40 -12.88
N ARG A 109 9.62 -21.19 -13.61
CA ARG A 109 9.83 -20.00 -14.46
C ARG A 109 8.70 -19.82 -15.49
N ALA A 110 8.17 -20.91 -16.03
CA ALA A 110 7.06 -20.89 -16.97
C ALA A 110 5.78 -20.31 -16.35
N LEU A 111 5.46 -20.70 -15.11
CA LEU A 111 4.31 -20.17 -14.37
C LEU A 111 4.47 -18.68 -14.07
N VAL A 112 5.65 -18.26 -13.61
CA VAL A 112 5.95 -16.85 -13.34
C VAL A 112 5.88 -16.01 -14.62
N ALA A 113 6.39 -16.53 -15.73
CA ALA A 113 6.33 -15.87 -17.02
C ALA A 113 4.88 -15.74 -17.54
N TRP A 114 4.08 -16.80 -17.38
CA TRP A 114 2.65 -16.77 -17.70
C TRP A 114 1.91 -15.73 -16.86
N TRP A 115 2.09 -15.75 -15.53
CA TRP A 115 1.43 -14.81 -14.62
C TRP A 115 1.77 -13.34 -14.95
N ARG A 116 3.01 -13.07 -15.37
CA ARG A 116 3.47 -11.72 -15.71
C ARG A 116 2.89 -11.19 -17.03
N ARG A 117 2.54 -12.07 -17.97
CA ARG A 117 2.09 -11.72 -19.33
C ARG A 117 0.59 -11.90 -19.56
N SER A 118 -0.05 -12.77 -18.78
CA SER A 118 -1.45 -13.10 -18.93
C SER A 118 -2.34 -11.91 -18.57
N PRO A 119 -3.25 -11.47 -19.48
CA PRO A 119 -4.25 -10.46 -19.16
C PRO A 119 -5.16 -10.87 -18.01
N VAL A 120 -5.46 -12.17 -17.88
CA VAL A 120 -6.26 -12.71 -16.77
C VAL A 120 -5.54 -12.53 -15.44
N ALA A 121 -4.25 -12.90 -15.38
CA ALA A 121 -3.45 -12.71 -14.18
C ALA A 121 -3.31 -11.22 -13.82
N TYR A 122 -3.21 -10.35 -14.82
CA TYR A 122 -3.22 -8.89 -14.62
C TYR A 122 -4.54 -8.41 -14.02
N ALA A 123 -5.67 -8.81 -14.58
CA ALA A 123 -7.00 -8.44 -14.10
C ALA A 123 -7.23 -8.94 -12.66
N LEU A 124 -6.88 -10.19 -12.37
CA LEU A 124 -6.96 -10.78 -11.03
C LEU A 124 -6.07 -10.02 -10.03
N SER A 125 -4.82 -9.73 -10.41
CA SER A 125 -3.89 -8.99 -9.54
C SER A 125 -4.37 -7.55 -9.29
N THR A 126 -4.99 -6.93 -10.29
CA THR A 126 -5.57 -5.58 -10.18
C THR A 126 -6.79 -5.60 -9.27
N ALA A 127 -7.71 -6.55 -9.45
CA ALA A 127 -8.86 -6.72 -8.58
C ALA A 127 -8.45 -6.97 -7.12
N LEU A 128 -7.45 -7.83 -6.91
CA LEU A 128 -6.90 -8.09 -5.57
C LEU A 128 -6.29 -6.83 -4.97
N THR A 129 -5.50 -6.08 -5.75
CA THR A 129 -4.86 -4.84 -5.28
C THR A 129 -5.89 -3.77 -4.92
N PHE A 130 -6.90 -3.59 -5.78
CA PHE A 130 -8.01 -2.68 -5.53
C PHE A 130 -8.74 -3.05 -4.23
N ASN A 131 -9.09 -4.32 -4.04
CA ASN A 131 -9.78 -4.76 -2.82
C ASN A 131 -8.90 -4.64 -1.58
N ALA A 132 -7.60 -4.94 -1.67
CA ALA A 132 -6.66 -4.75 -0.57
C ALA A 132 -6.50 -3.27 -0.17
N PHE A 133 -6.66 -2.35 -1.12
CA PHE A 133 -6.68 -0.91 -0.84
C PHE A 133 -8.03 -0.45 -0.29
N ALA A 134 -9.14 -0.90 -0.90
CA ALA A 134 -10.48 -0.37 -0.68
C ALA A 134 -11.19 -0.99 0.54
N LEU A 135 -11.10 -2.30 0.76
CA LEU A 135 -11.83 -2.96 1.85
C LEU A 135 -11.50 -2.38 3.23
N PRO A 136 -10.24 -2.09 3.58
CA PRO A 136 -9.92 -1.51 4.89
C PRO A 136 -10.48 -0.09 5.08
N LEU A 137 -10.91 0.60 4.02
CA LEU A 137 -11.60 1.90 4.16
C LEU A 137 -12.93 1.78 4.90
N VAL A 138 -13.51 0.58 5.04
CA VAL A 138 -14.71 0.37 5.86
C VAL A 138 -14.50 0.79 7.33
N PHE A 139 -13.27 0.63 7.85
CA PHE A 139 -12.91 1.03 9.21
C PHE A 139 -12.83 2.55 9.36
N VAL A 140 -12.50 3.26 8.27
CA VAL A 140 -12.51 4.72 8.19
C VAL A 140 -13.94 5.24 8.03
N ALA A 141 -14.73 4.62 7.16
CA ALA A 141 -16.07 5.10 6.82
C ALA A 141 -17.15 4.85 7.90
N SER A 142 -16.87 4.01 8.92
CA SER A 142 -17.87 3.62 9.92
C SER A 142 -17.36 3.72 11.36
N SER A 143 -16.68 2.69 11.83
CA SER A 143 -15.95 2.56 13.09
C SER A 143 -15.26 1.20 13.08
N VAL A 144 -14.39 0.91 14.04
CA VAL A 144 -13.76 -0.43 14.15
C VAL A 144 -14.83 -1.54 14.25
N GLY A 145 -15.80 -1.38 15.17
CA GLY A 145 -16.90 -2.34 15.32
C GLY A 145 -17.89 -2.33 14.16
N GLY A 146 -18.14 -1.18 13.53
CA GLY A 146 -18.93 -1.07 12.29
C GLY A 146 -18.31 -1.86 11.15
N GLY A 147 -17.00 -1.71 10.94
CA GLY A 147 -16.25 -2.40 9.90
C GLY A 147 -16.29 -3.91 10.05
N PHE A 148 -16.07 -4.45 11.25
CA PHE A 148 -16.17 -5.90 11.47
C PHE A 148 -17.59 -6.44 11.23
N ARG A 149 -18.63 -5.71 11.63
CA ARG A 149 -20.03 -6.10 11.34
C ARG A 149 -20.29 -6.12 9.84
N TYR A 150 -19.81 -5.12 9.11
CA TYR A 150 -19.94 -5.07 7.65
C TYR A 150 -19.24 -6.26 6.98
N LEU A 151 -17.99 -6.55 7.36
CA LEU A 151 -17.24 -7.69 6.82
C LEU A 151 -17.92 -9.03 7.14
N ALA A 152 -18.52 -9.17 8.33
CA ALA A 152 -19.27 -10.37 8.69
C ALA A 152 -20.52 -10.57 7.80
N LEU A 153 -21.19 -9.49 7.38
CA LEU A 153 -22.34 -9.56 6.47
C LEU A 153 -21.96 -10.01 5.05
N LEU A 154 -20.73 -9.73 4.61
CA LEU A 154 -20.23 -10.18 3.31
C LEU A 154 -20.01 -11.70 3.25
N VAL A 155 -19.67 -12.32 4.36
CA VAL A 155 -19.35 -13.77 4.45
C VAL A 155 -20.58 -14.61 4.81
N ARG A 156 -21.57 -14.02 5.49
CA ARG A 156 -22.78 -14.73 5.98
C ARG A 156 -23.93 -14.79 4.96
N ARG A 157 -23.66 -14.68 3.66
CA ARG A 157 -24.66 -14.88 2.61
C ARG A 157 -24.59 -16.28 2.04
#